data_AF-A0A959BZR6-F1
#
_entry.id   AF-A0A959BZR6-F1
#
_cell.length_a   1.000
_cell.length_b   1.000
_cell.length_c   1.000
_cell.angle_alpha   90.00
_cell.angle_beta   90.00
_cell.angle_gamma   90.00
#
_symmetry.space_group_name_H-M   'P 1'
#
loop_
_entity.id
_entity.type
_entity.pdbx_description
1 polymer ?
#
loop_
_entity_poly.entity_id
_entity_poly.type
_entity_poly.pdbx_seq_one_letter_code
_entity_poly.pdbx_strand_id
1 'polypeptide(L)'
;MQFLDISIPELVELGANKAETYANAQPFPSIYFDNFFNADILHQVLAEFPELGKEGKGEVFYANPNEAKYASKGEYKFGPLTREFMHFLNSQPFLEFLQNLTGIKETLIPDPYFEGGGCHQIKPGGFLKVHVDFHKHKAMGLDRRVNVLVYLNEDWKDEYGGHFELWERDMSSCVTRIAPLFNRMAIFSTTDYSWHGHPDPLNCPPGR
;
A
#
# COMPACT_ATOMS: atom_id res chain seq x y z
N MET A 1 10.36 -11.89 -16.52
CA MET A 1 9.61 -11.03 -15.58
C MET A 1 10.20 -11.26 -14.22
N GLN A 2 10.89 -10.25 -13.71
CA GLN A 2 11.80 -10.40 -12.57
C GLN A 2 11.06 -10.24 -11.22
N PHE A 3 9.92 -9.55 -11.19
CA PHE A 3 9.23 -9.19 -9.94
C PHE A 3 8.32 -10.26 -9.33
N LEU A 4 7.93 -11.28 -10.08
CA LEU A 4 7.00 -12.32 -9.64
C LEU A 4 7.62 -13.71 -9.84
N ASP A 5 7.30 -14.63 -8.93
CA ASP A 5 7.64 -16.05 -9.05
C ASP A 5 6.58 -16.85 -9.86
N ILE A 6 5.51 -16.19 -10.28
CA ILE A 6 4.45 -16.72 -11.14
C ILE A 6 4.40 -16.00 -12.48
N SER A 7 3.82 -16.65 -13.49
CA SER A 7 3.59 -16.06 -14.81
C SER A 7 2.43 -15.04 -14.80
N ILE A 8 2.33 -14.22 -15.87
CA ILE A 8 1.20 -13.27 -16.01
C ILE A 8 -0.17 -13.95 -16.08
N PRO A 9 -0.35 -15.05 -16.84
CA PRO A 9 -1.63 -15.76 -16.81
C PRO A 9 -2.00 -16.23 -15.40
N GLU A 10 -1.06 -16.77 -14.63
CA GLU A 10 -1.29 -17.18 -13.24
C GLU A 10 -1.62 -15.99 -12.32
N LEU A 11 -0.98 -14.84 -12.53
CA LEU A 11 -1.30 -13.60 -11.81
C LEU A 11 -2.74 -13.15 -12.08
N VAL A 12 -3.15 -13.13 -13.34
CA VAL A 12 -4.51 -12.73 -13.76
C VAL A 12 -5.56 -13.71 -13.23
N GLU A 13 -5.26 -15.01 -13.27
CA GLU A 13 -6.11 -16.07 -12.74
C GLU A 13 -6.22 -15.99 -11.21
N LEU A 14 -5.13 -15.70 -10.50
CA LEU A 14 -5.13 -15.48 -9.06
C LEU A 14 -6.11 -14.37 -8.66
N GLY A 15 -6.15 -13.27 -9.41
CA GLY A 15 -7.12 -12.19 -9.20
C GLY A 15 -8.56 -12.70 -9.27
N ALA A 16 -8.90 -13.38 -10.36
CA ALA A 16 -10.24 -13.95 -10.55
C ALA A 16 -10.62 -14.96 -9.44
N ASN A 17 -9.68 -15.84 -9.07
CA ASN A 17 -9.89 -16.86 -8.04
C ASN A 17 -10.08 -16.28 -6.63
N LYS A 18 -9.60 -15.06 -6.37
CA LYS A 18 -9.72 -14.39 -5.07
C LYS A 18 -10.83 -13.34 -5.02
N ALA A 19 -11.54 -13.12 -6.13
CA ALA A 19 -12.55 -12.07 -6.23
C ALA A 19 -13.66 -12.19 -5.18
N GLU A 20 -14.19 -13.41 -4.96
CA GLU A 20 -15.24 -13.63 -3.96
C GLU A 20 -14.72 -13.42 -2.53
N THR A 21 -13.49 -13.84 -2.24
CA THR A 21 -12.85 -13.60 -0.93
C THR A 21 -12.67 -12.10 -0.68
N TYR A 22 -12.17 -11.38 -1.70
CA TYR A 22 -11.99 -9.94 -1.63
C TYR A 22 -13.31 -9.20 -1.42
N ALA A 23 -14.33 -9.51 -2.22
CA ALA A 23 -15.61 -8.81 -2.20
C ALA A 23 -16.39 -9.00 -0.88
N ASN A 24 -16.23 -10.17 -0.23
CA ASN A 24 -16.93 -10.50 1.01
C ASN A 24 -16.11 -10.23 2.29
N ALA A 25 -14.87 -9.76 2.15
CA ALA A 25 -14.04 -9.42 3.29
C ALA A 25 -14.69 -8.34 4.16
N GLN A 26 -14.46 -8.45 5.47
CA GLN A 26 -14.92 -7.48 6.46
C GLN A 26 -13.75 -6.59 6.91
N PRO A 27 -13.99 -5.32 7.23
CA PRO A 27 -15.29 -4.62 7.25
C PRO A 27 -15.72 -4.08 5.88
N PHE A 28 -14.84 -4.16 4.88
CA PHE A 28 -15.09 -3.79 3.49
C PHE A 28 -14.13 -4.55 2.56
N PRO A 29 -14.35 -4.53 1.24
CA PRO A 29 -13.57 -5.34 0.31
C PRO A 29 -12.06 -5.09 0.41
N SER A 30 -11.34 -6.14 0.79
CA SER A 30 -9.92 -6.11 1.10
C SER A 30 -9.32 -7.51 1.06
N ILE A 31 -8.00 -7.59 0.87
CA ILE A 31 -7.22 -8.83 0.95
C ILE A 31 -5.76 -8.50 1.24
N TYR A 32 -5.00 -9.47 1.74
CA TYR A 32 -3.54 -9.41 1.71
C TYR A 32 -2.95 -10.73 1.20
N PHE A 33 -1.73 -10.64 0.69
CA PHE A 33 -0.92 -11.77 0.24
C PHE A 33 0.45 -11.71 0.90
N ASP A 34 0.90 -12.85 1.41
CA ASP A 34 2.27 -13.03 1.91
C ASP A 34 3.18 -13.58 0.82
N ASN A 35 4.42 -13.11 0.81
CA ASN A 35 5.46 -13.54 -0.13
C ASN A 35 5.02 -13.43 -1.60
N PHE A 36 4.40 -12.30 -1.95
CA PHE A 36 3.76 -12.14 -3.26
C PHE A 36 4.76 -11.90 -4.40
N PHE A 37 5.84 -11.17 -4.12
CA PHE A 37 6.88 -10.82 -5.08
C PHE A 37 8.09 -11.73 -4.94
N ASN A 38 8.92 -11.79 -5.97
CA ASN A 38 10.23 -12.42 -5.88
C ASN A 38 11.06 -11.73 -4.77
N ALA A 39 11.43 -12.49 -3.75
CA ALA A 39 12.06 -11.95 -2.54
C ALA A 39 13.40 -11.27 -2.82
N ASP A 40 14.24 -11.87 -3.68
CA ASP A 40 15.57 -11.33 -4.02
C ASP A 40 15.49 -9.95 -4.69
N ILE A 41 14.44 -9.76 -5.50
CA ILE A 41 14.19 -8.48 -6.17
C ILE A 41 13.60 -7.47 -5.21
N LEU A 42 12.69 -7.90 -4.32
CA LEU A 42 12.12 -7.00 -3.34
C LEU A 42 13.16 -6.52 -2.31
N HIS A 43 14.16 -7.34 -1.96
CA HIS A 43 15.31 -6.88 -1.17
C HIS A 43 16.13 -5.81 -1.89
N GLN A 44 16.30 -5.92 -3.21
CA GLN A 44 16.98 -4.88 -3.99
C GLN A 44 16.15 -3.59 -4.07
N VAL A 45 14.82 -3.68 -4.17
CA VAL A 45 13.92 -2.52 -4.07
C VAL A 45 14.03 -1.88 -2.68
N LEU A 46 14.06 -2.68 -1.61
CA LEU A 46 14.28 -2.18 -0.25
C LEU A 46 15.65 -1.51 -0.10
N ALA A 47 16.70 -2.03 -0.72
CA ALA A 47 18.03 -1.42 -0.70
C ALA A 47 18.08 -0.05 -1.41
N GLU A 48 17.17 0.20 -2.36
CA GLU A 48 16.99 1.50 -3.01
C GLU A 48 16.01 2.43 -2.26
N PHE A 49 15.41 1.98 -1.16
CA PHE A 49 14.43 2.79 -0.44
C PHE A 49 15.08 4.11 0.00
N PRO A 50 14.47 5.26 -0.34
CA PRO A 50 15.08 6.55 -0.10
C PRO A 50 15.12 6.86 1.40
N GLU A 51 16.20 7.49 1.84
CA GLU A 51 16.22 8.10 3.17
C GLU A 51 15.28 9.31 3.18
N LEU A 52 14.15 9.18 3.90
CA LEU A 52 13.14 10.24 4.02
C LEU A 52 13.32 11.05 5.30
N GLY A 53 13.08 12.36 5.20
CA GLY A 53 13.18 13.31 6.31
C GLY A 53 14.57 13.93 6.50
N LYS A 54 15.46 13.78 5.51
CA LYS A 54 16.60 14.66 5.32
C LYS A 54 16.19 15.69 4.27
N GLU A 55 15.95 16.92 4.72
CA GLU A 55 15.45 18.06 3.93
C GLU A 55 15.84 17.97 2.44
N GLY A 56 14.84 17.85 1.56
CA GLY A 56 15.09 17.75 0.13
C GLY A 56 13.83 17.92 -0.72
N LYS A 57 14.04 18.20 -2.01
CA LYS A 57 12.94 18.19 -3.00
C LYS A 57 12.40 16.76 -3.14
N GLY A 58 11.08 16.63 -3.28
CA GLY A 58 10.44 15.34 -3.61
C GLY A 58 10.07 14.48 -2.42
N GLU A 59 10.00 15.04 -1.21
CA GLU A 59 9.39 14.39 -0.04
C GLU A 59 8.38 15.31 0.64
N VAL A 60 7.49 14.71 1.43
CA VAL A 60 6.49 15.39 2.25
C VAL A 60 6.59 14.83 3.64
N PHE A 61 6.72 15.73 4.62
CA PHE A 61 6.61 15.38 6.02
C PHE A 61 5.26 15.85 6.55
N TYR A 62 4.51 14.90 7.10
CA TYR A 62 3.25 15.17 7.75
C TYR A 62 3.46 15.10 9.25
N ALA A 63 3.26 16.23 9.92
CA ALA A 63 3.30 16.34 11.38
C ALA A 63 2.09 17.16 11.84
N ASN A 64 1.01 16.46 12.16
CA ASN A 64 -0.23 17.04 12.66
C ASN A 64 -0.93 16.05 13.60
N PRO A 65 -2.02 16.43 14.28
CA PRO A 65 -2.70 15.55 15.24
C PRO A 65 -3.18 14.20 14.66
N ASN A 66 -3.33 14.09 13.34
CA ASN A 66 -3.82 12.89 12.66
C ASN A 66 -2.69 12.03 12.08
N GLU A 67 -1.48 12.55 11.93
CA GLU A 67 -0.39 11.81 11.30
C GLU A 67 1.00 12.36 11.64
N ALA A 68 1.93 11.43 11.78
CA ALA A 68 3.36 11.66 11.94
C ALA A 68 4.11 10.69 11.01
N LYS A 69 4.22 11.07 9.72
CA LYS A 69 4.75 10.20 8.65
C LYS A 69 5.53 10.96 7.59
N TYR A 70 6.35 10.22 6.85
CA TYR A 70 7.10 10.69 5.69
C TYR A 70 6.60 10.01 4.42
N ALA A 71 6.58 10.75 3.31
CA ALA A 71 6.25 10.19 2.00
C ALA A 71 7.15 10.80 0.91
N SER A 72 7.47 10.03 -0.13
CA SER A 72 8.01 10.58 -1.36
C SER A 72 6.91 11.25 -2.19
N LYS A 73 7.29 12.19 -3.06
CA LYS A 73 6.40 12.76 -4.07
C LYS A 73 6.78 12.26 -5.44
N GLY A 74 5.84 11.67 -6.18
CA GLY A 74 6.10 11.12 -7.51
C GLY A 74 7.32 10.19 -7.52
N GLU A 75 8.05 10.20 -8.62
CA GLU A 75 9.22 9.32 -8.80
C GLU A 75 10.57 9.97 -8.44
N TYR A 76 10.56 11.19 -7.88
CA TYR A 76 11.78 11.98 -7.67
C TYR A 76 12.81 11.29 -6.76
N LYS A 77 12.34 10.39 -5.90
CA LYS A 77 13.16 9.65 -4.93
C LYS A 77 13.35 8.17 -5.29
N PHE A 78 12.80 7.70 -6.41
CA PHE A 78 12.91 6.30 -6.80
C PHE A 78 14.29 6.02 -7.42
N GLY A 79 14.95 4.99 -6.89
CA GLY A 79 16.07 4.34 -7.56
C GLY A 79 15.61 3.66 -8.86
N PRO A 80 16.55 3.24 -9.73
CA PRO A 80 16.23 2.59 -10.99
C PRO A 80 15.31 1.37 -10.86
N LEU A 81 15.62 0.43 -9.97
CA LEU A 81 14.82 -0.79 -9.81
C LEU A 81 13.48 -0.51 -9.15
N THR A 82 13.44 0.40 -8.16
CA THR A 82 12.22 0.87 -7.52
C THR A 82 11.28 1.48 -8.54
N ARG A 83 11.79 2.29 -9.49
CA ARG A 83 10.98 2.86 -10.57
C ARG A 83 10.38 1.76 -11.44
N GLU A 84 11.18 0.78 -11.86
CA GLU A 84 10.68 -0.35 -12.66
C GLU A 84 9.61 -1.16 -11.90
N PHE A 85 9.81 -1.40 -10.60
CA PHE A 85 8.84 -2.08 -9.76
C PHE A 85 7.52 -1.29 -9.66
N MET A 86 7.58 0.01 -9.40
CA MET A 86 6.38 0.86 -9.33
C MET A 86 5.68 0.96 -10.69
N HIS A 87 6.42 0.96 -11.80
CA HIS A 87 5.85 0.89 -13.15
C HIS A 87 5.21 -0.46 -13.44
N PHE A 88 5.78 -1.55 -12.93
CA PHE A 88 5.17 -2.87 -12.99
C PHE A 88 3.83 -2.90 -12.23
N LEU A 89 3.75 -2.32 -11.03
CA LEU A 89 2.48 -2.19 -10.29
C LEU A 89 1.43 -1.36 -11.05
N ASN A 90 1.86 -0.45 -11.91
CA ASN A 90 1.00 0.35 -12.80
C ASN A 90 0.81 -0.26 -14.19
N SER A 91 1.36 -1.44 -14.47
CA SER A 91 1.33 -2.06 -15.79
C SER A 91 0.00 -2.74 -16.09
N GLN A 92 -0.33 -2.87 -17.38
CA GLN A 92 -1.55 -3.55 -17.84
C GLN A 92 -1.80 -4.92 -17.19
N PRO A 93 -0.85 -5.87 -17.09
CA PRO A 93 -1.16 -7.16 -16.48
C PRO A 93 -1.45 -7.07 -14.98
N PHE A 94 -0.82 -6.14 -14.26
CA PHE A 94 -1.12 -5.93 -12.85
C PHE A 94 -2.49 -5.25 -12.66
N LEU A 95 -2.85 -4.31 -13.54
CA LEU A 95 -4.17 -3.69 -13.54
C LEU A 95 -5.28 -4.70 -13.88
N GLU A 96 -5.04 -5.66 -14.78
CA GLU A 96 -5.98 -6.76 -15.04
C GLU A 96 -6.15 -7.67 -13.83
N PHE A 97 -5.07 -8.01 -13.15
CA PHE A 97 -5.13 -8.71 -11.87
C PHE A 97 -5.99 -7.96 -10.85
N LEU A 98 -5.76 -6.66 -10.66
CA LEU A 98 -6.57 -5.84 -9.75
C LEU A 98 -8.03 -5.76 -10.18
N GLN A 99 -8.31 -5.63 -11.48
CA GLN A 99 -9.67 -5.54 -12.00
C GLN A 99 -10.45 -6.84 -11.78
N ASN A 100 -9.82 -7.98 -12.06
CA ASN A 100 -10.41 -9.30 -11.80
C ASN A 100 -10.62 -9.55 -10.30
N LEU A 101 -9.64 -9.17 -9.47
CA LEU A 101 -9.74 -9.30 -8.00
C LEU A 101 -10.86 -8.45 -7.42
N THR A 102 -11.00 -7.22 -7.90
CA THR A 102 -11.91 -6.24 -7.29
C THR A 102 -13.32 -6.29 -7.85
N GLY A 103 -13.50 -6.86 -9.04
CA GLY A 103 -14.78 -6.88 -9.76
C GLY A 103 -15.25 -5.50 -10.24
N ILE A 104 -14.37 -4.49 -10.24
CA ILE A 104 -14.68 -3.16 -10.75
C ILE A 104 -14.93 -3.26 -12.26
N LYS A 105 -16.08 -2.73 -12.70
CA LYS A 105 -16.53 -2.85 -14.10
C LYS A 105 -15.86 -1.84 -15.02
N GLU A 106 -15.56 -0.66 -14.48
CA GLU A 106 -14.83 0.37 -15.19
C GLU A 106 -13.36 -0.01 -15.33
N THR A 107 -12.76 0.31 -16.48
CA THR A 107 -11.33 0.07 -16.70
C THR A 107 -10.50 0.83 -15.66
N LEU A 108 -9.68 0.10 -14.91
CA LEU A 108 -8.71 0.71 -14.00
C LEU A 108 -7.62 1.42 -14.80
N ILE A 109 -7.37 2.68 -14.43
CA ILE A 109 -6.32 3.52 -14.99
C ILE A 109 -5.27 3.72 -13.89
N PRO A 110 -3.97 3.49 -14.18
CA PRO A 110 -2.92 3.68 -13.19
C PRO A 110 -2.71 5.18 -12.91
N ASP A 111 -2.15 5.50 -11.75
CA ASP A 111 -1.69 6.84 -11.42
C ASP A 111 -0.18 6.98 -11.71
N PRO A 112 0.23 7.67 -12.81
CA PRO A 112 1.64 7.90 -13.13
C PRO A 112 2.27 9.03 -12.31
N TYR A 113 1.50 9.79 -11.53
CA TYR A 113 1.96 10.90 -10.69
C TYR A 113 2.22 10.47 -9.24
N PHE A 114 1.74 9.29 -8.85
CA PHE A 114 1.76 8.77 -7.48
C PHE A 114 1.22 9.81 -6.48
N GLU A 115 0.07 10.43 -6.78
CA GLU A 115 -0.61 11.38 -5.90
C GLU A 115 -1.09 10.65 -4.64
N GLY A 116 -0.44 10.92 -3.51
CA GLY A 116 -0.72 10.22 -2.25
C GLY A 116 -0.27 8.76 -2.22
N GLY A 117 0.61 8.36 -3.15
CA GLY A 117 1.31 7.08 -3.15
C GLY A 117 2.83 7.26 -3.12
N GLY A 118 3.56 6.22 -3.55
CA GLY A 118 5.03 6.18 -3.55
C GLY A 118 5.61 5.54 -2.30
N CYS A 119 6.82 5.92 -1.91
CA CYS A 119 7.48 5.42 -0.71
C CYS A 119 6.91 6.12 0.53
N HIS A 120 6.46 5.36 1.51
CA HIS A 120 6.00 5.85 2.81
C HIS A 120 6.87 5.30 3.93
N GLN A 121 7.26 6.14 4.88
CA GLN A 121 8.02 5.75 6.06
C GLN A 121 7.41 6.36 7.31
N ILE A 122 7.25 5.56 8.36
CA ILE A 122 6.78 5.99 9.67
C ILE A 122 7.86 5.56 10.67
N LYS A 123 8.41 6.54 11.39
CA LYS A 123 9.51 6.34 12.35
C LYS A 123 8.96 6.01 13.74
N PRO A 124 9.78 5.54 14.70
CA PRO A 124 9.35 5.35 16.09
C PRO A 124 8.55 6.54 16.63
N GLY A 125 7.43 6.26 17.31
CA GLY A 125 6.49 7.27 17.79
C GLY A 125 5.55 7.86 16.71
N GLY A 126 5.76 7.54 15.43
CA GLY A 126 4.91 7.95 14.32
C GLY A 126 3.60 7.16 14.25
N PHE A 127 2.58 7.75 13.64
CA PHE A 127 1.24 7.17 13.50
C PHE A 127 0.51 7.71 12.26
N LEU A 128 -0.56 7.02 11.87
CA LEU A 128 -1.56 7.51 10.93
C LEU A 128 -2.94 7.13 11.46
N LYS A 129 -3.65 8.12 12.01
CA LYS A 129 -4.98 7.92 12.61
C LYS A 129 -5.96 7.32 11.59
N VAL A 130 -7.00 6.69 12.11
CA VAL A 130 -8.06 6.11 11.29
C VAL A 130 -8.68 7.20 10.42
N HIS A 131 -8.71 6.97 9.11
CA HIS A 131 -9.21 7.91 8.12
C HIS A 131 -9.83 7.16 6.93
N VAL A 132 -10.52 7.91 6.07
CA VAL A 132 -10.83 7.52 4.71
C VAL A 132 -9.96 8.34 3.77
N ASP A 133 -9.53 7.73 2.67
CA ASP A 133 -8.72 8.41 1.68
C ASP A 133 -9.51 9.47 0.91
N PHE A 134 -8.79 10.41 0.29
CA PHE A 134 -9.40 11.30 -0.69
C PHE A 134 -9.88 10.49 -1.89
N HIS A 135 -11.07 10.82 -2.39
CA HIS A 135 -11.70 10.06 -3.47
C HIS A 135 -11.36 10.58 -4.87
N LYS A 136 -10.91 11.84 -5.04
CA LYS A 136 -10.57 12.42 -6.35
C LYS A 136 -9.08 12.63 -6.54
N HIS A 137 -8.54 12.10 -7.63
CA HIS A 137 -7.22 12.45 -8.14
C HIS A 137 -7.29 13.83 -8.81
N LYS A 138 -6.55 14.82 -8.29
CA LYS A 138 -6.70 16.23 -8.71
C LYS A 138 -6.21 16.48 -10.13
N ALA A 139 -5.12 15.85 -10.53
CA ALA A 139 -4.55 16.05 -11.86
C ALA A 139 -5.34 15.32 -12.96
N MET A 140 -5.84 14.12 -12.67
CA MET A 140 -6.53 13.28 -13.67
C MET A 140 -8.06 13.45 -13.65
N GLY A 141 -8.64 14.01 -12.58
CA GLY A 141 -10.09 14.13 -12.40
C GLY A 141 -10.81 12.79 -12.15
N LEU A 142 -10.06 11.71 -11.97
CA LEU A 142 -10.56 10.35 -11.77
C LEU A 142 -10.83 10.05 -10.30
N ASP A 143 -11.65 9.03 -10.05
CA ASP A 143 -11.87 8.51 -8.71
C ASP A 143 -10.76 7.54 -8.30
N ARG A 144 -10.25 7.67 -7.08
CA ARG A 144 -9.43 6.65 -6.43
C ARG A 144 -10.36 5.48 -6.09
N ARG A 145 -10.04 4.29 -6.62
CA ARG A 145 -10.90 3.10 -6.47
C ARG A 145 -10.26 1.97 -5.67
N VAL A 146 -8.94 1.82 -5.76
CA VAL A 146 -8.19 0.70 -5.18
C VAL A 146 -6.86 1.22 -4.66
N ASN A 147 -6.48 0.72 -3.49
CA ASN A 147 -5.16 0.92 -2.91
C ASN A 147 -4.39 -0.38 -2.88
N VAL A 148 -3.09 -0.29 -3.16
CA VAL A 148 -2.12 -1.37 -3.02
C VAL A 148 -1.01 -0.88 -2.13
N LEU A 149 -0.78 -1.59 -1.03
CA LEU A 149 0.30 -1.34 -0.07
C LEU A 149 1.25 -2.53 -0.12
N VAL A 150 2.54 -2.26 -0.32
CA VAL A 150 3.60 -3.29 -0.27
C VAL A 150 4.50 -2.96 0.91
N TYR A 151 4.59 -3.88 1.87
CA TYR A 151 5.40 -3.71 3.07
C TYR A 151 6.80 -4.27 2.85
N LEU A 152 7.81 -3.49 3.27
CA LEU A 152 9.22 -3.81 3.12
C LEU A 152 9.93 -4.02 4.47
N ASN A 153 9.18 -4.21 5.56
CA ASN A 153 9.77 -4.26 6.90
C ASN A 153 10.27 -5.66 7.27
N GLU A 154 11.58 -5.83 7.33
CA GLU A 154 12.23 -7.08 7.74
C GLU A 154 12.19 -7.27 9.27
N ASP A 155 12.00 -8.52 9.71
CA ASP A 155 11.98 -8.93 11.12
C ASP A 155 11.04 -8.10 12.01
N TRP A 156 9.92 -7.64 11.46
CA TRP A 156 8.96 -6.83 12.20
C TRP A 156 8.31 -7.64 13.31
N LYS A 157 8.35 -7.12 14.54
CA LYS A 157 7.76 -7.77 15.71
C LYS A 157 6.39 -7.19 16.00
N ASP A 158 5.48 -8.05 16.44
CA ASP A 158 4.11 -7.66 16.81
C ASP A 158 4.09 -6.53 17.86
N GLU A 159 5.00 -6.59 18.85
CA GLU A 159 5.15 -5.59 19.91
C GLU A 159 5.49 -4.18 19.42
N TYR A 160 5.98 -4.03 18.18
CA TYR A 160 6.26 -2.73 17.58
C TYR A 160 4.99 -2.01 17.13
N GLY A 161 3.86 -2.71 17.04
CA GLY A 161 2.60 -2.17 16.54
C GLY A 161 2.66 -1.93 15.02
N GLY A 162 2.01 -0.86 14.55
CA GLY A 162 2.03 -0.49 13.12
C GLY A 162 1.16 -1.37 12.22
N HIS A 163 0.26 -2.16 12.80
CA HIS A 163 -0.71 -2.93 12.05
C HIS A 163 -1.57 -2.00 11.21
N PHE A 164 -1.78 -2.36 9.96
CA PHE A 164 -2.78 -1.73 9.12
C PHE A 164 -4.16 -2.24 9.54
N GLU A 165 -4.91 -1.36 10.17
CA GLU A 165 -6.19 -1.64 10.78
C GLU A 165 -7.33 -1.22 9.85
N LEU A 166 -8.31 -2.10 9.68
CA LEU A 166 -9.57 -1.83 8.97
C LEU A 166 -10.70 -1.82 9.98
N TRP A 167 -11.49 -0.74 9.96
CA TRP A 167 -12.48 -0.43 10.98
C TRP A 167 -13.91 -0.52 10.44
N GLU A 168 -14.84 -0.80 11.34
CA GLU A 168 -16.27 -0.74 11.05
C GLU A 168 -16.68 0.60 10.43
N ARG A 169 -17.79 0.60 9.67
CA ARG A 169 -18.32 1.82 9.03
C ARG A 169 -18.61 2.95 10.02
N ASP A 170 -19.04 2.60 11.23
CA ASP A 170 -19.32 3.54 12.33
C ASP A 170 -18.09 3.84 13.21
N MET A 171 -16.92 3.31 12.84
CA MET A 171 -15.65 3.42 13.57
C MET A 171 -15.69 2.87 15.00
N SER A 172 -16.69 2.05 15.34
CA SER A 172 -16.86 1.52 16.69
C SER A 172 -15.77 0.55 17.11
N SER A 173 -15.21 -0.21 16.16
CA SER A 173 -14.18 -1.21 16.43
C SER A 173 -13.30 -1.51 15.22
N CYS A 174 -12.09 -1.98 15.50
CA CYS A 174 -11.19 -2.56 14.52
C CYS A 174 -11.60 -4.01 14.25
N VAL A 175 -11.82 -4.35 12.98
CA VAL A 175 -12.26 -5.70 12.55
C VAL A 175 -11.08 -6.53 12.04
N THR A 176 -10.21 -5.92 11.25
CA THR A 176 -9.08 -6.61 10.60
C THR A 176 -7.79 -5.87 10.90
N ARG A 177 -6.74 -6.60 11.27
CA ARG A 177 -5.38 -6.07 11.52
C ARG A 177 -4.39 -6.82 10.65
N ILE A 178 -3.63 -6.09 9.84
CA ILE A 178 -2.65 -6.65 8.91
C ILE A 178 -1.26 -6.20 9.37
N ALA A 179 -0.44 -7.15 9.83
CA ALA A 179 0.94 -6.85 10.26
C ALA A 179 1.76 -6.38 9.05
N PRO A 180 2.61 -5.34 9.18
CA PRO A 180 3.34 -4.74 8.08
C PRO A 180 4.63 -5.52 7.76
N LEU A 181 4.51 -6.81 7.41
CA LEU A 181 5.65 -7.72 7.23
C LEU A 181 6.30 -7.57 5.85
N PHE A 182 7.60 -7.81 5.74
CA PHE A 182 8.30 -7.85 4.45
C PHE A 182 7.59 -8.77 3.44
N ASN A 183 7.48 -8.30 2.19
CA ASN A 183 6.84 -9.01 1.08
C ASN A 183 5.35 -9.33 1.31
N ARG A 184 4.70 -8.62 2.24
CA ARG A 184 3.24 -8.59 2.33
C ARG A 184 2.69 -7.48 1.45
N MET A 185 1.73 -7.84 0.62
CA MET A 185 0.93 -6.90 -0.15
C MET A 185 -0.50 -6.86 0.41
N ALA A 186 -0.99 -5.68 0.79
CA ALA A 186 -2.39 -5.46 1.17
C ALA A 186 -3.11 -4.66 0.08
N ILE A 187 -4.34 -5.04 -0.24
CA ILE A 187 -5.17 -4.42 -1.26
C ILE A 187 -6.55 -4.15 -0.67
N PHE A 188 -7.11 -2.97 -0.91
CA PHE A 188 -8.46 -2.64 -0.46
C PHE A 188 -9.15 -1.62 -1.35
N SER A 189 -10.48 -1.67 -1.34
CA SER A 189 -11.32 -0.75 -2.11
C SER A 189 -11.48 0.56 -1.35
N THR A 190 -11.30 1.68 -2.04
CA THR A 190 -11.52 3.01 -1.46
C THR A 190 -12.97 3.41 -1.63
N THR A 191 -13.63 3.70 -0.52
CA THR A 191 -15.02 4.16 -0.44
C THR A 191 -15.15 5.26 0.60
N ASP A 192 -16.32 5.89 0.69
CA ASP A 192 -16.59 6.93 1.70
C ASP A 192 -16.65 6.39 3.14
N TYR A 193 -16.47 5.08 3.33
CA TYR A 193 -16.51 4.40 4.62
C TYR A 193 -15.43 3.33 4.79
N SER A 194 -14.41 3.29 3.92
CA SER A 194 -13.28 2.38 4.06
C SER A 194 -12.32 2.91 5.13
N TRP A 195 -12.74 2.93 6.39
CA TRP A 195 -11.97 3.46 7.51
C TRP A 195 -10.74 2.59 7.79
N HIS A 196 -9.56 3.21 7.75
CA HIS A 196 -8.31 2.49 7.96
C HIS A 196 -7.20 3.37 8.53
N GLY A 197 -6.17 2.75 9.08
CA GLY A 197 -4.97 3.44 9.55
C GLY A 197 -4.08 2.56 10.42
N HIS A 198 -3.11 3.16 11.09
CA HIS A 198 -2.46 2.58 12.26
C HIS A 198 -2.46 3.68 13.35
N PRO A 199 -3.50 3.72 14.20
CA PRO A 199 -3.76 4.90 15.03
C PRO A 199 -2.77 5.06 16.18
N ASP A 200 -2.15 3.97 16.60
CA ASP A 200 -1.22 3.97 17.72
C ASP A 200 0.22 4.24 17.26
N PRO A 201 0.97 5.06 18.02
CA PRO A 201 2.39 5.30 17.78
C PRO A 201 3.20 4.00 17.70
N LEU A 202 4.14 3.94 16.76
CA LEU A 202 5.07 2.80 16.67
C LEU A 202 5.96 2.70 17.90
N ASN A 203 6.09 1.49 18.43
CA ASN A 203 6.99 1.15 19.55
C ASN A 203 8.30 0.52 19.07
N CYS A 204 8.62 0.60 17.77
CA CYS A 204 9.85 0.07 17.22
C CYS A 204 11.09 0.85 17.73
N PRO A 205 12.27 0.21 17.80
CA PRO A 205 13.51 0.89 18.15
C PRO A 205 13.98 1.82 17.01
N PRO A 206 14.85 2.80 17.29
CA PRO A 206 15.46 3.66 16.26
C PRO A 206 16.11 2.85 15.13
N GLY A 207 15.86 3.25 13.88
CA GLY A 207 16.42 2.59 12.70
C GLY A 207 15.63 1.37 12.19
N ARG A 208 14.48 1.07 12.81
CA ARG A 208 13.48 0.13 12.31
C ARG A 208 12.28 0.87 11.72
#